data_AF-A0A4Y8LXI6-F1
#
_entry.id   AF-A0A4Y8LXI6-F1
#
_cell.length_a   1.000
_cell.length_b   1.000
_cell.length_c   1.000
_cell.angle_alpha   90.00
_cell.angle_beta   90.00
_cell.angle_gamma   90.00
#
_symmetry.space_group_name_H-M   'P 1'
#
loop_
_entity.id
_entity.type
_entity.pdbx_description
1 polymer ?
#
loop_
_entity_poly.entity_id
_entity_poly.type
_entity_poly.pdbx_seq_one_letter_code
_entity_poly.pdbx_strand_id
1 'polypeptide(L)'
;MEMYQCDNIFTSIYTLVQKRSLLMPLPLVHMCITEHIFRQKGMEVNPKFLLGSIAPDAIHMRENTTREDKNKTHFNIKEDYTINEIFQNKMRPFIDDCPEDDQWTMFAKGYVSHVLTDLIWTQTIYDDFKRKVATEQIEDIRTLYYAETDQIDSNLFRNEDWRPQAWEALLNCPPVSVPNMLTQEEVEKWKKRILDWHTHPEKEPCIEPKYITEKKVRSFIKDTSSQLISLFEQAKYF
;
A
#
# COMPACT_ATOMS: atom_id res chain seq x y z
N MET A 1 -30.18 18.84 29.89
CA MET A 1 -28.94 18.09 30.18
C MET A 1 -28.88 16.98 29.17
N GLU A 2 -28.50 17.33 27.95
CA GLU A 2 -28.52 16.46 26.77
C GLU A 2 -27.14 15.82 26.64
N MET A 3 -27.09 14.49 26.70
CA MET A 3 -25.91 13.71 26.34
C MET A 3 -25.94 13.50 24.83
N TYR A 4 -24.92 13.99 24.14
CA TYR A 4 -24.67 13.68 22.74
C TYR A 4 -24.29 12.20 22.60
N GLN A 5 -25.15 11.43 21.93
CA GLN A 5 -24.78 10.17 21.29
C GLN A 5 -23.81 10.49 20.14
N CYS A 6 -22.57 10.00 20.21
CA CYS A 6 -21.72 9.89 19.03
C CYS A 6 -22.00 8.54 18.37
N ASP A 7 -22.59 8.61 17.18
CA ASP A 7 -23.04 7.46 16.42
C ASP A 7 -21.88 6.61 15.88
N ASN A 8 -22.08 5.30 16.04
CA ASN A 8 -21.35 4.17 15.47
C ASN A 8 -21.34 4.19 13.94
N ILE A 9 -20.42 4.94 13.32
CA ILE A 9 -20.16 4.86 11.86
C ILE A 9 -19.06 3.83 11.54
N PHE A 10 -18.28 3.39 12.53
CA PHE A 10 -17.09 2.54 12.32
C PHE A 10 -17.38 1.04 12.08
N THR A 11 -18.60 0.56 12.34
CA THR A 11 -18.90 -0.88 12.30
C THR A 11 -19.54 -1.36 10.98
N SER A 12 -19.90 -0.47 10.06
CA SER A 12 -20.82 -0.81 8.96
C SER A 12 -20.17 -1.21 7.61
N ILE A 13 -18.87 -0.98 7.39
CA ILE A 13 -18.25 -1.26 6.08
C ILE A 13 -17.54 -2.63 6.02
N TYR A 14 -17.35 -3.33 7.14
CA TYR A 14 -16.41 -4.46 7.20
C TYR A 14 -16.98 -5.85 7.42
N THR A 15 -18.29 -6.03 7.22
CA THR A 15 -18.93 -7.34 7.34
C THR A 15 -19.13 -7.95 5.95
N LEU A 16 -18.34 -8.98 5.59
CA LEU A 16 -18.72 -10.20 4.83
C LEU A 16 -17.54 -10.89 4.10
N VAL A 17 -17.30 -12.15 4.49
CA VAL A 17 -16.82 -13.32 3.72
C VAL A 17 -15.32 -13.46 3.36
N GLN A 18 -14.70 -14.44 4.04
CA GLN A 18 -13.44 -15.09 3.75
C GLN A 18 -13.39 -15.75 2.35
N LYS A 19 -12.86 -15.02 1.37
CA LYS A 19 -11.99 -15.55 0.29
C LYS A 19 -10.97 -14.46 0.04
N ARG A 20 -9.67 -14.76 0.18
CA ARG A 20 -8.52 -13.84 0.24
C ARG A 20 -8.66 -12.64 -0.73
N SER A 21 -9.08 -11.49 -0.21
CA SER A 21 -8.72 -10.19 -0.77
C SER A 21 -7.26 -9.93 -0.38
N LEU A 22 -6.47 -9.31 -1.27
CA LEU A 22 -5.11 -8.86 -0.93
C LEU A 22 -5.19 -8.02 0.35
N LEU A 23 -4.49 -8.48 1.39
CA LEU A 23 -4.36 -7.78 2.65
C LEU A 23 -3.07 -7.00 2.58
N MET A 24 -3.23 -5.70 2.73
CA MET A 24 -2.23 -4.73 2.34
C MET A 24 -1.37 -4.42 3.55
N PRO A 25 -0.06 -4.18 3.38
CA PRO A 25 0.64 -3.37 4.34
C PRO A 25 0.07 -1.95 4.30
N LEU A 26 0.36 -1.18 5.35
CA LEU A 26 -0.08 0.21 5.44
C LEU A 26 0.84 1.14 4.62
N PRO A 27 0.41 2.38 4.33
CA PRO A 27 1.03 3.25 3.35
C PRO A 27 2.54 3.44 3.53
N LEU A 28 3.07 3.48 4.77
CA LEU A 28 4.49 3.74 4.99
C LEU A 28 5.37 2.59 4.55
N VAL A 29 4.89 1.35 4.53
CA VAL A 29 5.66 0.22 3.99
C VAL A 29 5.88 0.42 2.49
N HIS A 30 4.85 0.83 1.75
CA HIS A 30 4.95 1.13 0.31
C HIS A 30 5.89 2.32 0.05
N MET A 31 5.80 3.36 0.88
CA MET A 31 6.68 4.53 0.78
C MET A 31 8.14 4.18 1.13
N CYS A 32 8.38 3.33 2.14
CA CYS A 32 9.71 2.82 2.47
C CYS A 32 10.31 2.01 1.31
N ILE A 33 9.50 1.16 0.67
CA ILE A 33 9.94 0.40 -0.51
C ILE A 33 10.30 1.36 -1.65
N THR A 34 9.47 2.39 -1.88
CA THR A 34 9.77 3.45 -2.85
C THR A 34 11.10 4.12 -2.53
N GLU A 35 11.31 4.60 -1.31
CA GLU A 35 12.58 5.22 -0.92
C GLU A 35 13.77 4.27 -1.13
N HIS A 36 13.64 3.02 -0.69
CA HIS A 36 14.70 2.02 -0.84
C HIS A 36 15.06 1.80 -2.31
N ILE A 37 14.08 1.75 -3.21
CA ILE A 37 14.31 1.61 -4.66
C ILE A 37 15.15 2.79 -5.17
N PHE A 38 14.72 4.02 -4.88
CA PHE A 38 15.41 5.23 -5.37
C PHE A 38 16.82 5.37 -4.76
N ARG A 39 16.97 5.09 -3.47
CA ARG A 39 18.26 5.12 -2.78
C ARG A 39 19.24 4.09 -3.36
N GLN A 40 18.79 2.86 -3.62
CA GLN A 40 19.64 1.83 -4.25
C GLN A 40 20.07 2.20 -5.67
N LYS A 41 19.28 3.02 -6.38
CA LYS A 41 19.62 3.55 -7.70
C LYS A 41 20.40 4.87 -7.66
N GLY A 42 20.68 5.42 -6.47
CA GLY A 42 21.38 6.70 -6.32
C GLY A 42 20.57 7.89 -6.83
N MET A 43 19.24 7.81 -6.73
CA MET A 43 18.29 8.80 -7.23
C MET A 43 17.48 9.42 -6.08
N GLU A 44 17.01 10.64 -6.27
CA GLU A 44 16.01 11.24 -5.38
C GLU A 44 14.62 10.67 -5.63
N VAL A 45 13.82 10.50 -4.57
CA VAL A 45 12.46 9.96 -4.67
C VAL A 45 11.60 10.82 -5.60
N ASN A 46 11.05 10.20 -6.65
CA ASN A 46 10.17 10.88 -7.58
C ASN A 46 8.75 11.03 -6.99
N PRO A 47 8.17 12.25 -6.94
CA PRO A 47 6.84 12.47 -6.37
C PRO A 47 5.71 11.69 -7.06
N LYS A 48 5.78 11.50 -8.38
CA LYS A 48 4.79 10.72 -9.13
C LYS A 48 4.86 9.24 -8.81
N PHE A 49 6.06 8.69 -8.71
CA PHE A 49 6.24 7.32 -8.26
C PHE A 49 5.69 7.13 -6.84
N LEU A 50 6.02 8.06 -5.93
CA LEU A 50 5.51 8.03 -4.56
C LEU A 50 3.98 8.07 -4.53
N LEU A 51 3.34 8.97 -5.28
CA LEU A 51 1.89 9.02 -5.42
C LEU A 51 1.32 7.72 -5.99
N GLY A 52 1.96 7.16 -7.03
CA GLY A 52 1.60 5.86 -7.60
C GLY A 52 1.64 4.74 -6.56
N SER A 53 2.64 4.73 -5.67
CA SER A 53 2.82 3.69 -4.64
C SER A 53 1.72 3.63 -3.58
N ILE A 54 0.84 4.63 -3.52
CA ILE A 54 -0.32 4.66 -2.62
C ILE A 54 -1.65 4.70 -3.38
N ALA A 55 -1.64 4.95 -4.69
CA ALA A 55 -2.85 5.24 -5.46
C ALA A 55 -3.85 4.09 -5.61
N PRO A 56 -3.48 2.78 -5.69
CA PRO A 56 -4.46 1.71 -5.91
C PRO A 56 -5.58 1.65 -4.85
N ASP A 57 -5.26 2.11 -3.64
CA ASP A 57 -6.18 2.17 -2.50
C ASP A 57 -7.09 3.38 -2.45
N ALA A 58 -6.90 4.32 -3.37
CA ALA A 58 -7.81 5.44 -3.53
C ALA A 58 -9.24 5.00 -3.85
N ILE A 59 -9.42 3.75 -4.27
CA ILE A 59 -10.72 3.11 -4.46
C ILE A 59 -11.58 3.10 -3.19
N HIS A 60 -10.97 3.19 -2.00
CA HIS A 60 -11.67 3.30 -0.73
C HIS A 60 -12.38 4.65 -0.54
N MET A 61 -12.06 5.65 -1.37
CA MET A 61 -12.72 6.96 -1.36
C MET A 61 -13.99 6.99 -2.22
N ARG A 62 -14.27 5.92 -2.97
CA ARG A 62 -15.49 5.75 -3.77
C ARG A 62 -16.68 5.42 -2.87
N GLU A 63 -17.78 6.13 -3.04
CA GLU A 63 -19.04 5.76 -2.39
C GLU A 63 -19.52 4.39 -2.88
N ASN A 64 -20.02 3.56 -1.95
CA ASN A 64 -20.50 2.21 -2.25
C ASN A 64 -19.46 1.31 -2.95
N THR A 65 -18.16 1.56 -2.69
CA THR A 65 -17.06 0.77 -3.26
C THR A 65 -17.27 -0.73 -3.00
N THR A 66 -17.07 -1.54 -4.03
CA THR A 66 -17.24 -2.98 -3.94
C THR A 66 -15.90 -3.71 -3.92
N ARG A 67 -15.94 -5.01 -3.63
CA ARG A 67 -14.77 -5.86 -3.78
C ARG A 67 -14.29 -5.95 -5.24
N GLU A 68 -15.19 -5.90 -6.20
CA GLU A 68 -14.85 -5.94 -7.62
C GLU A 68 -14.06 -4.68 -8.03
N ASP A 69 -14.47 -3.51 -7.51
CA ASP A 69 -13.72 -2.26 -7.67
C ASP A 69 -12.29 -2.39 -7.14
N LYS A 70 -12.11 -2.92 -5.92
CA LYS A 70 -10.79 -3.18 -5.34
C LYS A 70 -9.96 -4.15 -6.20
N ASN A 71 -10.55 -5.26 -6.63
CA ASN A 71 -9.85 -6.22 -7.48
C ASN A 71 -9.40 -5.57 -8.81
N LYS A 72 -10.24 -4.69 -9.37
CA LYS A 72 -9.92 -3.97 -10.62
C LYS A 72 -8.72 -3.05 -10.47
N THR A 73 -8.64 -2.27 -9.38
CA THR A 73 -7.46 -1.42 -9.11
C THR A 73 -6.19 -2.23 -8.83
N HIS A 74 -6.33 -3.52 -8.48
CA HIS A 74 -5.24 -4.46 -8.27
C HIS A 74 -5.09 -5.47 -9.43
N PHE A 75 -5.41 -5.06 -10.66
CA PHE A 75 -5.25 -5.81 -11.91
C PHE A 75 -5.97 -7.16 -11.99
N ASN A 76 -6.98 -7.41 -11.15
CA ASN A 76 -7.73 -8.66 -11.07
C ASN A 76 -6.81 -9.89 -11.02
N ILE A 77 -5.73 -9.80 -10.24
CA ILE A 77 -4.72 -10.86 -10.12
C ILE A 77 -5.39 -12.13 -9.59
N LYS A 78 -5.14 -13.25 -10.29
CA LYS A 78 -5.54 -14.60 -9.90
C LYS A 78 -4.36 -15.32 -9.25
N GLU A 79 -4.67 -16.24 -8.32
CA GLU A 79 -3.69 -16.90 -7.44
C GLU A 79 -2.74 -17.88 -8.16
N ASP A 80 -2.98 -18.19 -9.43
CA ASP A 80 -2.24 -19.19 -10.22
C ASP A 80 -1.03 -18.63 -10.99
N TYR A 81 -0.83 -17.30 -11.01
CA TYR A 81 0.29 -16.69 -11.72
C TYR A 81 1.48 -16.41 -10.81
N THR A 82 2.69 -16.61 -11.34
CA THR A 82 3.93 -16.13 -10.71
C THR A 82 4.01 -14.60 -10.79
N ILE A 83 4.79 -13.99 -9.90
CA ILE A 83 5.05 -12.53 -9.90
C ILE A 83 5.53 -12.05 -11.28
N ASN A 84 6.43 -12.80 -11.92
CA ASN A 84 6.96 -12.43 -13.24
C ASN A 84 5.86 -12.48 -14.32
N GLU A 85 5.00 -13.50 -14.31
CA GLU A 85 3.90 -13.58 -15.27
C GLU A 85 2.87 -12.46 -15.06
N ILE A 86 2.54 -12.12 -13.82
CA ILE A 86 1.67 -10.98 -13.50
C ILE A 86 2.31 -9.69 -14.02
N PHE A 87 3.59 -9.50 -13.74
CA PHE A 87 4.31 -8.31 -14.16
C PHE A 87 4.29 -8.17 -15.69
N GLN A 88 4.71 -9.21 -16.42
CA GLN A 88 4.78 -9.17 -17.89
C GLN A 88 3.40 -9.05 -18.55
N ASN A 89 2.39 -9.77 -18.07
CA ASN A 89 1.09 -9.88 -18.76
C ASN A 89 0.07 -8.79 -18.38
N LYS A 90 0.20 -8.19 -17.20
CA LYS A 90 -0.79 -7.24 -16.67
C LYS A 90 -0.22 -5.86 -16.37
N MET A 91 0.95 -5.81 -15.76
CA MET A 91 1.50 -4.56 -15.22
C MET A 91 2.38 -3.82 -16.22
N ARG A 92 3.15 -4.54 -17.04
CA ARG A 92 3.98 -3.95 -18.08
C ARG A 92 3.16 -3.19 -19.12
N PRO A 93 2.04 -3.74 -19.67
CA PRO A 93 1.17 -2.98 -20.57
C PRO A 93 0.57 -1.73 -19.92
N PHE A 94 0.37 -1.73 -18.59
CA PHE A 94 -0.13 -0.58 -17.86
C PHE A 94 0.93 0.55 -17.74
N ILE A 95 2.19 0.19 -17.51
CA ILE A 95 3.30 1.16 -17.55
C ILE A 95 3.43 1.76 -18.96
N ASP A 96 3.37 0.89 -19.97
CA ASP A 96 3.57 1.25 -21.38
C ASP A 96 2.33 1.89 -22.05
N ASP A 97 1.26 2.21 -21.30
CA ASP A 97 0.01 2.77 -21.84
C ASP A 97 0.22 4.16 -22.48
N CYS A 98 1.06 4.99 -21.85
CA CYS A 98 1.44 6.33 -22.34
C CYS A 98 2.97 6.49 -22.28
N PRO A 99 3.74 5.86 -23.19
CA PRO A 99 5.20 5.76 -23.06
C PRO A 99 5.93 7.10 -23.27
N GLU A 100 5.29 8.08 -23.91
CA GLU A 100 5.83 9.43 -24.13
C GLU A 100 5.58 10.38 -22.94
N ASP A 101 4.81 9.95 -21.94
CA ASP A 101 4.54 10.73 -20.72
C ASP A 101 5.40 10.20 -19.57
N ASP A 102 6.53 10.87 -19.30
CA ASP A 102 7.43 10.54 -18.20
C ASP A 102 6.74 10.60 -16.83
N GLN A 103 5.77 11.50 -16.65
CA GLN A 103 5.03 11.64 -15.40
C GLN A 103 4.09 10.45 -15.19
N TRP A 104 3.40 10.02 -16.26
CA TRP A 104 2.63 8.79 -16.26
C TRP A 104 3.52 7.59 -15.97
N THR A 105 4.65 7.45 -16.68
CA THR A 105 5.55 6.30 -16.53
C THR A 105 6.04 6.16 -15.09
N MET A 106 6.44 7.26 -14.45
CA MET A 106 6.84 7.25 -13.04
C MET A 106 5.68 6.89 -12.11
N PHE A 107 4.49 7.47 -12.33
CA PHE A 107 3.29 7.14 -11.57
C PHE A 107 2.92 5.65 -11.70
N ALA A 108 2.92 5.12 -12.93
CA ALA A 108 2.55 3.75 -13.22
C ALA A 108 3.54 2.75 -12.62
N LYS A 109 4.85 3.04 -12.62
CA LYS A 109 5.84 2.23 -11.91
C LYS A 109 5.58 2.19 -10.40
N GLY A 110 5.20 3.33 -9.80
CA GLY A 110 4.78 3.39 -8.40
C GLY A 110 3.54 2.53 -8.13
N TYR A 111 2.53 2.66 -8.99
CA TYR A 111 1.28 1.89 -8.92
C TYR A 111 1.53 0.38 -9.01
N VAL A 112 2.39 -0.05 -9.93
CA VAL A 112 2.80 -1.45 -10.07
C VAL A 112 3.59 -1.93 -8.85
N SER A 113 4.46 -1.09 -8.30
CA SER A 113 5.21 -1.40 -7.08
C SER A 113 4.27 -1.66 -5.90
N HIS A 114 3.19 -0.88 -5.77
CA HIS A 114 2.16 -1.11 -4.76
C HIS A 114 1.54 -2.50 -4.89
N VAL A 115 0.98 -2.82 -6.06
CA VAL A 115 0.24 -4.08 -6.23
C VAL A 115 1.16 -5.31 -6.09
N LEU A 116 2.41 -5.20 -6.54
CA LEU A 116 3.39 -6.27 -6.31
C LEU A 116 3.76 -6.40 -4.83
N THR A 117 3.91 -5.28 -4.12
CA THR A 117 4.17 -5.28 -2.67
C THR A 117 3.05 -5.99 -1.92
N ASP A 118 1.79 -5.71 -2.25
CA ASP A 118 0.61 -6.37 -1.66
C ASP A 118 0.61 -7.89 -1.86
N LEU A 119 0.95 -8.31 -3.08
CA LEU A 119 1.03 -9.73 -3.42
C LEU A 119 2.13 -10.42 -2.62
N ILE A 120 3.33 -9.83 -2.59
CA ILE A 120 4.48 -10.39 -1.87
C ILE A 120 4.20 -10.38 -0.35
N TRP A 121 3.59 -9.32 0.19
CA TRP A 121 3.18 -9.23 1.59
C TRP A 121 2.19 -10.33 1.96
N THR A 122 1.18 -10.55 1.11
CA THR A 122 0.18 -11.59 1.31
C THR A 122 0.82 -12.98 1.37
N GLN A 123 1.76 -13.27 0.47
CA GLN A 123 2.45 -14.56 0.36
C GLN A 123 3.54 -14.79 1.42
N THR A 124 4.00 -13.72 2.09
CA THR A 124 5.10 -13.79 3.07
C THR A 124 4.64 -13.43 4.47
N ILE A 125 4.50 -12.13 4.76
CA ILE A 125 4.21 -11.59 6.08
C ILE A 125 2.85 -12.06 6.57
N TYR A 126 1.80 -11.91 5.74
CA TYR A 126 0.45 -12.26 6.16
C TYR A 126 0.24 -13.79 6.30
N ASP A 127 0.82 -14.59 5.41
CA ASP A 127 0.75 -16.04 5.52
C ASP A 127 1.55 -16.57 6.73
N ASP A 128 2.70 -15.97 7.09
CA ASP A 128 3.39 -16.28 8.35
C ASP A 128 2.59 -15.84 9.59
N PHE A 129 2.01 -14.64 9.56
CA PHE A 129 1.13 -14.13 10.61
C PHE A 129 -0.02 -15.11 10.88
N LYS A 130 -0.78 -15.49 9.84
CA LYS A 130 -1.89 -16.45 9.96
C LYS A 130 -1.46 -17.79 10.53
N ARG A 131 -0.32 -18.34 10.09
CA ARG A 131 0.18 -19.61 10.61
C ARG A 131 0.47 -19.53 12.11
N LYS A 132 1.01 -18.42 12.59
CA LYS A 132 1.35 -18.23 14.01
C LYS A 132 0.11 -18.01 14.86
N VAL A 133 -0.78 -17.09 14.48
CA VAL A 133 -2.01 -16.83 15.27
C VAL A 133 -2.96 -18.03 15.31
N ALA A 134 -2.99 -18.87 14.27
CA ALA A 134 -3.78 -20.10 14.26
C ALA A 134 -3.34 -21.09 15.35
N THR A 135 -2.06 -21.07 15.76
CA THR A 135 -1.58 -21.92 16.86
C THR A 135 -2.00 -21.41 18.25
N GLU A 136 -2.36 -20.13 18.37
CA GLU A 136 -2.71 -19.49 19.64
C GLU A 136 -4.22 -19.28 19.85
N GLN A 137 -5.07 -19.77 18.92
CA GLN A 137 -6.55 -19.69 19.00
C GLN A 137 -7.10 -18.28 19.24
N ILE A 138 -6.50 -17.27 18.61
CA ILE A 138 -6.94 -15.88 18.72
C ILE A 138 -8.30 -15.70 18.02
N GLU A 139 -9.30 -15.19 18.75
CA GLU A 139 -10.67 -15.03 18.26
C GLU A 139 -10.79 -13.92 17.18
N ASP A 140 -10.14 -12.77 17.39
CA ASP A 140 -10.19 -11.64 16.45
C ASP A 140 -8.84 -11.40 15.76
N ILE A 141 -8.52 -12.30 14.83
CA ILE A 141 -7.31 -12.25 14.01
C ILE A 141 -7.23 -10.94 13.19
N ARG A 142 -8.37 -10.41 12.76
CA ARG A 142 -8.43 -9.22 11.90
C ARG A 142 -8.06 -7.97 12.69
N THR A 143 -8.66 -7.77 13.85
CA THR A 143 -8.34 -6.62 14.71
C THR A 143 -6.88 -6.66 15.15
N LEU A 144 -6.36 -7.83 15.51
CA LEU A 144 -4.94 -7.99 15.83
C LEU A 144 -4.03 -7.63 14.66
N TYR A 145 -4.36 -8.11 13.45
CA TYR A 145 -3.57 -7.80 12.25
C TYR A 145 -3.45 -6.28 12.07
N TYR A 146 -4.59 -5.57 12.09
CA TYR A 146 -4.59 -4.11 11.90
C TYR A 146 -3.88 -3.39 13.03
N ALA A 147 -4.07 -3.80 14.29
CA ALA A 147 -3.35 -3.20 15.42
C ALA A 147 -1.83 -3.33 15.28
N GLU A 148 -1.32 -4.50 14.85
CA GLU A 148 0.12 -4.64 14.63
C GLU A 148 0.62 -3.88 13.41
N THR A 149 -0.14 -3.86 12.30
CA THR A 149 0.27 -3.09 11.11
C THR A 149 0.23 -1.59 11.37
N ASP A 150 -0.81 -1.08 12.04
CA ASP A 150 -0.96 0.35 12.39
C ASP A 150 0.19 0.82 13.29
N GLN A 151 0.60 -0.06 14.21
CA GLN A 151 1.75 0.20 15.06
C GLN A 151 3.07 0.24 14.27
N ILE A 152 3.27 -0.69 13.33
CA ILE A 152 4.43 -0.69 12.43
C ILE A 152 4.47 0.59 11.59
N ASP A 153 3.34 0.99 11.02
CA ASP A 153 3.22 2.18 10.19
C ASP A 153 3.56 3.44 10.99
N SER A 154 3.10 3.52 12.24
CA SER A 154 3.46 4.59 13.18
C SER A 154 4.95 4.59 13.54
N ASN A 155 5.55 3.41 13.72
CA ASN A 155 6.99 3.28 13.99
C ASN A 155 7.84 3.72 12.78
N LEU A 156 7.46 3.34 11.57
CA LEU A 156 8.10 3.82 10.34
C LEU A 156 7.93 5.33 10.23
N PHE A 157 6.72 5.84 10.39
CA PHE A 157 6.47 7.28 10.35
C PHE A 157 7.37 8.03 11.33
N ARG A 158 7.61 7.56 12.56
CA ARG A 158 8.49 8.28 13.50
C ARG A 158 9.97 8.24 13.14
N ASN A 159 10.47 7.13 12.59
CA ASN A 159 11.89 6.81 12.58
C ASN A 159 12.58 7.04 11.22
N GLU A 160 11.82 7.28 10.15
CA GLU A 160 12.36 7.45 8.81
C GLU A 160 12.75 8.92 8.55
N ASP A 161 14.02 9.16 8.19
CA ASP A 161 14.62 10.49 8.01
C ASP A 161 14.24 11.16 6.69
N TRP A 162 14.00 10.37 5.64
CA TRP A 162 13.51 10.81 4.33
C TRP A 162 12.05 11.30 4.37
N ARG A 163 11.31 10.97 5.44
CA ARG A 163 9.86 11.24 5.56
C ARG A 163 9.49 12.70 5.33
N PRO A 164 10.12 13.74 5.93
CA PRO A 164 9.69 15.12 5.74
C PRO A 164 9.72 15.55 4.27
N GLN A 165 10.78 15.16 3.55
CA GLN A 165 10.95 15.47 2.13
C GLN A 165 9.90 14.74 1.28
N ALA A 166 9.65 13.47 1.56
CA ALA A 166 8.61 12.70 0.87
C ALA A 166 7.20 13.23 1.14
N TRP A 167 6.91 13.70 2.37
CA TRP A 167 5.63 14.31 2.72
C TRP A 167 5.39 15.60 1.93
N GLU A 168 6.39 16.48 1.87
CA GLU A 168 6.33 17.72 1.11
C GLU A 168 6.18 17.45 -0.40
N ALA A 169 6.95 16.49 -0.93
CA ALA A 169 6.84 16.06 -2.32
C ALA A 169 5.45 15.52 -2.65
N LEU A 170 4.89 14.68 -1.78
CA LEU A 170 3.56 14.09 -1.97
C LEU A 170 2.47 15.16 -1.88
N LEU A 171 2.52 16.04 -0.87
CA LEU A 171 1.57 17.15 -0.69
C LEU A 171 1.45 17.99 -1.97
N ASN A 172 2.59 18.35 -2.57
CA ASN A 172 2.67 19.19 -3.76
C ASN A 172 2.48 18.42 -5.08
N CYS A 173 2.36 17.08 -5.05
CA CYS A 173 2.18 16.27 -6.25
C CYS A 173 0.72 16.35 -6.74
N PRO A 174 0.46 16.78 -7.99
CA PRO A 174 -0.89 16.77 -8.55
C PRO A 174 -1.43 15.34 -8.69
N PRO A 175 -2.73 15.11 -8.41
CA PRO A 175 -3.35 13.80 -8.54
C PRO A 175 -3.35 13.34 -10.00
N VAL A 176 -3.37 12.02 -10.20
CA VAL A 176 -3.38 11.38 -11.53
C VAL A 176 -4.61 10.48 -11.61
N SER A 177 -5.37 10.58 -12.69
CA SER A 177 -6.45 9.63 -12.99
C SER A 177 -5.88 8.35 -13.55
N VAL A 178 -6.48 7.21 -13.20
CA VAL A 178 -6.16 5.91 -13.78
C VAL A 178 -7.34 5.50 -14.66
N PRO A 179 -7.20 5.49 -16.00
CA PRO A 179 -8.31 5.23 -16.91
C PRO A 179 -9.11 3.99 -16.53
N ASN A 180 -10.42 4.14 -16.46
CA ASN A 180 -11.38 3.09 -16.09
C ASN A 180 -11.21 2.50 -14.67
N MET A 181 -10.30 3.00 -13.84
CA MET A 181 -10.03 2.47 -12.49
C MET A 181 -10.25 3.51 -11.40
N LEU A 182 -9.62 4.68 -11.50
CA LEU A 182 -9.61 5.72 -10.48
C LEU A 182 -9.72 7.12 -11.07
N THR A 183 -10.50 7.97 -10.42
CA THR A 183 -10.59 9.40 -10.74
C THR A 183 -9.49 10.18 -10.01
N GLN A 184 -9.17 11.39 -10.52
CA GLN A 184 -8.25 12.30 -9.81
C GLN A 184 -8.77 12.68 -8.42
N GLU A 185 -10.09 12.79 -8.25
CA GLU A 185 -10.70 13.13 -6.97
C GLU A 185 -10.50 12.01 -5.94
N GLU A 186 -10.67 10.75 -6.33
CA GLU A 186 -10.41 9.59 -5.46
C GLU A 186 -8.95 9.58 -5.02
N VAL A 187 -8.01 9.78 -5.95
CA VAL A 187 -6.57 9.81 -5.67
C VAL A 187 -6.22 10.98 -4.74
N GLU A 188 -6.80 12.16 -4.96
CA GLU A 188 -6.55 13.33 -4.11
C GLU A 188 -7.10 13.14 -2.70
N LYS A 189 -8.32 12.61 -2.55
CA LYS A 189 -8.92 12.32 -1.23
C LYS A 189 -8.08 11.32 -0.45
N TRP A 190 -7.60 10.27 -1.12
CA TRP A 190 -6.76 9.25 -0.49
C TRP A 190 -5.40 9.80 -0.07
N LYS A 191 -4.75 10.58 -0.94
CA LYS A 191 -3.51 11.29 -0.64
C LYS A 191 -3.66 12.17 0.61
N LYS A 192 -4.71 13.00 0.66
CA LYS A 192 -5.01 13.84 1.84
C LYS A 192 -5.22 13.02 3.10
N ARG A 193 -6.00 11.93 3.01
CA ARG A 193 -6.21 11.02 4.14
C ARG A 193 -4.89 10.48 4.71
N ILE A 194 -3.95 10.06 3.86
CA ILE A 194 -2.64 9.55 4.30
C ILE A 194 -1.83 10.65 4.97
N LEU A 195 -1.76 11.84 4.37
CA LEU A 195 -1.05 12.98 4.93
C LEU A 195 -1.61 13.39 6.30
N ASP A 196 -2.93 13.31 6.47
CA ASP A 196 -3.63 13.65 7.72
C ASP A 196 -3.55 12.54 8.78
N TRP A 197 -3.42 11.26 8.40
CA TRP A 197 -3.50 10.12 9.31
C TRP A 197 -2.56 10.24 10.51
N HIS A 198 -1.29 10.60 10.26
CA HIS A 198 -0.28 10.71 11.31
C HIS A 198 -0.31 12.02 12.11
N THR A 199 -1.27 12.91 11.83
CA THR A 199 -1.55 14.08 12.68
C THR A 199 -2.44 13.73 13.88
N HIS A 200 -2.88 12.47 13.97
CA HIS A 200 -3.82 11.94 14.96
C HIS A 200 -3.16 10.86 15.84
N PRO A 201 -2.24 11.22 16.76
CA PRO A 201 -1.52 10.26 17.59
C PRO A 201 -2.44 9.42 18.50
N GLU A 202 -3.66 9.89 18.77
CA GLU A 202 -4.66 9.16 19.55
C GLU A 202 -5.19 7.89 18.85
N LYS A 203 -4.93 7.73 17.55
CA LYS A 203 -5.32 6.55 16.77
C LYS A 203 -4.24 5.46 16.78
N GLU A 204 -3.07 5.73 17.34
CA GLU A 204 -2.00 4.74 17.43
C GLU A 204 -2.35 3.64 18.44
N PRO A 205 -2.21 2.35 18.08
CA PRO A 205 -2.51 1.24 19.00
C PRO A 205 -1.68 1.25 20.29
N CYS A 206 -0.48 1.83 20.26
CA CYS A 206 0.46 1.90 21.38
C CYS A 206 0.83 0.52 21.94
N ILE A 207 1.09 -0.43 21.04
CA ILE A 207 1.48 -1.82 21.37
C ILE A 207 2.91 -2.13 20.92
N GLU A 208 3.45 -3.25 21.38
CA GLU A 208 4.65 -3.85 20.77
C GLU A 208 4.20 -4.96 19.81
N PRO A 209 4.47 -4.87 18.49
CA PRO A 209 4.07 -5.91 17.55
C PRO A 209 4.76 -7.25 17.84
N LYS A 210 3.97 -8.31 18.04
CA LYS A 210 4.45 -9.65 18.37
C LYS A 210 4.65 -10.51 17.12
N TYR A 211 3.73 -10.45 16.16
CA TYR A 211 3.76 -11.31 14.98
C TYR A 211 4.35 -10.63 13.76
N ILE A 212 3.97 -9.38 13.49
CA ILE A 212 4.46 -8.52 12.40
C ILE A 212 5.50 -7.56 12.99
N THR A 213 6.66 -8.09 13.35
CA THR A 213 7.70 -7.31 14.04
C THR A 213 8.43 -6.35 13.10
N GLU A 214 8.99 -5.26 13.64
CA GLU A 214 9.79 -4.31 12.86
C GLU A 214 10.91 -4.98 12.08
N LYS A 215 11.63 -5.92 12.71
CA LYS A 215 12.71 -6.66 12.06
C LYS A 215 12.24 -7.36 10.78
N LYS A 216 11.06 -8.00 10.83
CA LYS A 216 10.49 -8.68 9.67
C LYS A 216 10.10 -7.70 8.58
N VAL A 217 9.45 -6.60 8.96
CA VAL A 217 9.00 -5.58 8.01
C VAL A 217 10.20 -4.90 7.34
N ARG A 218 11.28 -4.60 8.08
CA ARG A 218 12.51 -4.04 7.50
C ARG A 218 13.21 -5.02 6.55
N SER A 219 13.24 -6.32 6.87
CA SER A 219 13.72 -7.34 5.92
C SER A 219 12.85 -7.36 4.67
N PHE A 220 11.53 -7.40 4.85
CA PHE A 220 10.55 -7.38 3.76
C PHE A 220 10.74 -6.18 2.84
N ILE A 221 10.90 -4.97 3.38
CA ILE A 221 11.14 -3.75 2.60
C ILE A 221 12.40 -3.91 1.73
N LYS A 222 13.51 -4.38 2.31
CA LYS A 222 14.78 -4.57 1.61
C LYS A 222 14.70 -5.65 0.51
N ASP A 223 14.10 -6.78 0.82
CA ASP A 223 14.03 -7.92 -0.09
C ASP A 223 13.06 -7.60 -1.24
N THR A 224 11.92 -6.99 -0.92
CA THR A 224 10.92 -6.55 -1.90
C THR A 224 11.45 -5.43 -2.79
N SER A 225 12.15 -4.43 -2.25
CA SER A 225 12.77 -3.36 -3.07
C SER A 225 13.75 -3.95 -4.09
N SER A 226 14.60 -4.88 -3.65
CA SER A 226 15.57 -5.56 -4.52
C SER A 226 14.89 -6.38 -5.62
N GLN A 227 13.80 -7.08 -5.28
CA GLN A 227 13.01 -7.83 -6.26
C GLN A 227 12.34 -6.91 -7.29
N LEU A 228 11.75 -5.79 -6.85
CA LEU A 228 11.12 -4.81 -7.74
C LEU A 228 12.14 -4.13 -8.66
N ILE A 229 13.33 -3.77 -8.15
CA ILE A 229 14.43 -3.24 -8.97
C ILE A 229 14.78 -4.23 -10.07
N SER A 230 14.99 -5.51 -9.72
CA SER A 230 15.34 -6.54 -10.71
C SER A 230 14.27 -6.68 -11.80
N LEU A 231 12.98 -6.61 -11.45
CA LEU A 231 11.89 -6.66 -12.44
C LEU A 231 11.90 -5.44 -13.36
N PHE A 232 12.05 -4.25 -12.80
CA PHE A 232 12.10 -3.01 -13.57
C PHE A 232 13.34 -2.94 -14.48
N GLU A 233 14.51 -3.41 -14.04
CA GLU A 233 15.73 -3.47 -14.86
C GLU A 233 15.60 -4.48 -16.01
N GLN A 234 15.04 -5.66 -15.76
CA GLN A 234 14.77 -6.64 -16.82
C GLN A 234 13.84 -6.09 -17.91
N ALA A 235 12.91 -5.20 -17.53
CA ALA A 235 12.02 -4.52 -18.46
C ALA A 235 12.56 -3.17 -18.98
N LYS A 236 13.79 -2.78 -18.63
CA LYS A 236 14.46 -1.54 -19.06
C LYS A 236 13.76 -0.24 -18.60
N TYR A 237 13.19 -0.25 -17.40
CA TYR A 237 12.60 0.93 -16.77
C TYR A 237 13.56 1.70 -15.85
N PHE A 238 14.82 1.29 -15.77
CA PHE A 238 15.91 1.93 -15.04
C PHE A 238 17.21 1.87 -15.85
#